data_AF-A0A9W9LE04-F1
#
_entry.id   AF-A0A9W9LE04-F1
#
_cell.length_a   1.000
_cell.length_b   1.000
_cell.length_c   1.000
_cell.angle_alpha   90.00
_cell.angle_beta   90.00
_cell.angle_gamma   90.00
#
_symmetry.space_group_name_H-M   'P 1'
#
loop_
_entity.id
_entity.type
_entity.pdbx_description
1 polymer ?
#
loop_
_entity_poly.entity_id
_entity_poly.type
_entity_poly.pdbx_seq_one_letter_code
_entity_poly.pdbx_strand_id
1 'polypeptide(L)'
;MQVTYQMMNAFAAFMLFTSVTAAPASETAAGAVAWADPKDCHRFYECPVGGKPVLKTCGPGTAFQSATSVCDYEHLVASCWHH
;
A
#
# COMPACT_ATOMS: atom_id res chain seq x y z
N MET A 1 -1.94 -25.42 -48.13
CA MET A 1 -1.23 -25.72 -46.87
C MET A 1 -0.41 -24.54 -46.32
N GLN A 2 0.01 -23.57 -47.13
CA GLN A 2 0.64 -22.31 -46.65
C GLN A 2 -0.35 -21.31 -46.01
N VAL A 3 -1.59 -21.23 -46.51
CA VAL A 3 -2.59 -20.25 -46.04
C VAL A 3 -3.07 -20.52 -44.60
N THR A 4 -3.14 -21.79 -44.18
CA THR A 4 -3.51 -22.17 -42.81
C THR A 4 -2.41 -21.86 -41.79
N TYR A 5 -1.13 -21.94 -42.19
CA TYR A 5 0.01 -21.63 -41.33
C TYR A 5 0.13 -20.14 -41.02
N GLN A 6 -0.19 -19.27 -41.98
CA GLN A 6 -0.22 -17.82 -41.74
C GLN A 6 -1.31 -17.41 -40.75
N MET A 7 -2.48 -18.06 -40.79
CA MET A 7 -3.56 -17.82 -39.83
C MET A 7 -3.16 -18.35 -38.44
N MET A 8 -2.57 -19.54 -38.35
CA MET A 8 -2.08 -20.11 -37.08
C MET A 8 -1.00 -19.22 -36.42
N ASN A 9 -0.07 -18.65 -37.21
CA ASN A 9 0.93 -17.71 -36.69
C ASN A 9 0.32 -16.38 -36.23
N ALA A 10 -0.76 -15.92 -36.89
CA ALA A 10 -1.49 -14.73 -36.46
C ALA A 10 -2.25 -14.95 -35.13
N PHE A 11 -2.83 -16.13 -34.93
CA PHE A 11 -3.46 -16.51 -33.66
C PHE A 11 -2.46 -16.65 -32.52
N ALA A 12 -1.27 -17.23 -32.78
CA ALA A 12 -0.19 -17.30 -31.79
C ALA A 12 0.34 -15.92 -31.40
N ALA A 13 0.40 -14.98 -32.35
CA ALA A 13 0.78 -13.60 -32.07
C ALA A 13 -0.28 -12.87 -31.22
N PHE A 14 -1.58 -13.11 -31.47
CA PHE A 14 -2.67 -12.50 -30.70
C PHE A 14 -2.63 -12.87 -29.20
N MET A 15 -2.24 -14.11 -28.87
CA MET A 15 -2.10 -14.59 -27.49
C MET A 15 -0.92 -13.97 -26.74
N LEU A 16 0.09 -13.43 -27.45
CA LEU A 16 1.20 -12.70 -26.86
C LEU A 16 0.84 -11.23 -26.56
N PHE A 17 -0.11 -10.66 -27.32
CA PHE A 17 -0.61 -9.29 -27.14
C PHE A 17 -1.75 -9.17 -26.11
N THR A 18 -2.34 -10.27 -25.65
CA THR A 18 -3.24 -10.27 -24.47
C THR A 18 -2.49 -10.32 -23.14
N SER A 19 -1.23 -9.87 -23.09
CA SER A 19 -0.84 -9.06 -21.95
C SER A 19 -1.74 -7.81 -21.96
N VAL A 20 -3.05 -7.91 -21.67
CA VAL A 20 -3.54 -7.64 -20.30
C VAL A 20 -2.39 -6.96 -19.58
N THR A 21 -2.27 -5.66 -19.83
CA THR A 21 -1.85 -4.73 -18.80
C THR A 21 -2.88 -4.84 -17.69
N ALA A 22 -2.91 -6.00 -17.03
CA ALA A 22 -2.82 -5.97 -15.60
C ALA A 22 -1.50 -5.24 -15.35
N ALA A 23 -1.57 -3.90 -15.35
CA ALA A 23 -1.05 -3.24 -14.17
C ALA A 23 -1.55 -4.11 -13.01
N PRO A 24 -0.72 -4.48 -12.04
CA PRO A 24 -1.32 -4.97 -10.82
C PRO A 24 -2.27 -3.84 -10.40
N ALA A 25 -3.56 -4.01 -10.66
CA ALA A 25 -4.54 -3.83 -9.62
C ALA A 25 -4.04 -4.81 -8.56
N SER A 26 -3.00 -4.39 -7.84
CA SER A 26 -2.82 -4.79 -6.48
C SER A 26 -4.18 -4.45 -5.92
N GLU A 27 -5.04 -5.45 -5.80
CA GLU A 27 -6.34 -5.40 -5.10
C GLU A 27 -6.11 -5.23 -3.59
N THR A 28 -5.12 -4.43 -3.29
CA THR A 28 -4.72 -3.92 -2.03
C THR A 28 -4.20 -2.52 -2.44
N ALA A 29 -4.78 -1.38 -2.08
CA ALA A 29 -5.39 -1.06 -0.79
C ALA A 29 -4.71 -1.76 0.41
N ALA A 30 -3.50 -2.33 0.23
CA ALA A 30 -2.67 -2.83 1.31
C ALA A 30 -1.99 -1.59 1.82
N GLY A 31 -2.55 -1.12 2.92
CA GLY A 31 -1.91 -0.31 3.95
C GLY A 31 -0.66 0.39 3.49
N ALA A 32 -0.76 1.70 3.31
CA ALA A 32 0.39 2.54 3.61
C ALA A 32 0.92 2.05 4.97
N VAL A 33 2.10 1.41 4.95
CA VAL A 33 2.64 0.80 6.15
C VAL A 33 3.04 1.97 7.04
N ALA A 34 2.41 2.05 8.21
CA ALA A 34 2.60 3.11 9.16
C ALA A 34 3.28 2.56 10.42
N TRP A 35 4.31 3.24 10.90
CA TRP A 35 5.07 2.84 12.09
C TRP A 35 5.03 3.94 13.13
N ALA A 36 4.82 3.55 14.40
CA ALA A 36 4.85 4.49 15.52
C ALA A 36 6.24 5.12 15.67
N ASP A 37 6.29 6.41 16.00
CA ASP A 37 7.53 7.04 16.44
C ASP A 37 7.86 6.59 17.88
N PRO A 38 9.08 6.14 18.16
CA PRO A 38 9.47 5.64 19.50
C PRO A 38 9.62 6.76 20.55
N LYS A 39 9.65 8.03 20.16
CA LYS A 39 9.85 9.19 21.04
C LYS A 39 8.58 9.98 21.30
N ASP A 40 7.63 9.95 20.37
CA ASP A 40 6.38 10.71 20.47
C ASP A 40 5.22 9.87 19.94
N CYS A 41 4.33 9.45 20.84
CA CYS A 41 3.21 8.58 20.50
C CYS A 41 2.16 9.26 19.59
N HIS A 42 2.23 10.59 19.45
CA HIS A 42 1.40 11.36 18.51
C HIS A 42 1.95 11.37 17.09
N ARG A 43 3.15 10.81 16.87
CA ARG A 43 3.83 10.80 15.57
C ARG A 43 3.96 9.39 15.00
N PHE A 44 3.93 9.32 13.69
CA PHE A 44 4.11 8.06 12.96
C PHE A 44 4.77 8.30 11.60
N TYR A 45 5.47 7.29 11.11
CA TYR A 45 6.07 7.27 9.78
C TYR A 45 5.14 6.54 8.83
N GLU A 46 4.84 7.12 7.68
CA GLU A 46 4.08 6.47 6.61
C GLU A 46 4.93 6.38 5.35
N CYS A 47 5.04 5.19 4.75
CA CYS A 47 5.75 5.03 3.49
C CYS A 47 4.79 5.04 2.30
N PRO A 48 4.83 6.09 1.45
CA PRO A 48 4.10 6.06 0.18
C PRO A 48 4.74 5.03 -0.76
N VAL A 49 3.92 4.45 -1.64
CA VAL A 49 4.38 3.46 -2.62
C VAL A 49 5.52 4.04 -3.46
N GLY A 50 6.68 3.38 -3.42
CA GLY A 50 7.88 3.80 -4.15
C GLY A 50 8.59 5.04 -3.59
N GLY A 51 8.22 5.51 -2.40
CA GLY A 51 8.79 6.71 -1.78
C GLY A 51 9.60 6.44 -0.52
N LYS A 52 9.90 7.53 0.21
CA LYS A 52 10.60 7.51 1.51
C LYS A 52 9.59 7.65 2.64
N PRO A 53 9.87 7.10 3.83
CA PRO A 53 9.01 7.30 5.00
C PRO A 53 8.86 8.78 5.31
N VAL A 54 7.61 9.22 5.48
CA VAL A 54 7.25 10.59 5.84
C VAL A 54 6.75 10.59 7.28
N LEU A 55 7.33 11.45 8.11
CA LEU A 55 6.84 11.67 9.47
C LEU A 55 5.54 12.48 9.43
N LYS A 56 4.49 11.94 10.02
CA LYS A 56 3.18 12.55 10.21
C LYS A 56 2.86 12.66 11.69
N THR A 57 1.92 13.55 12.01
CA THR A 57 1.42 13.76 13.37
C THR A 57 -0.08 13.61 13.36
N CYS A 58 -0.60 12.90 14.35
CA CYS A 58 -2.04 12.77 14.57
C CYS A 58 -2.66 14.11 14.97
N GLY A 59 -3.99 14.21 14.86
CA GLY A 59 -4.71 15.40 15.29
C GLY A 59 -4.64 15.60 16.81
N PRO A 60 -4.98 16.80 17.33
CA PRO A 60 -4.99 17.07 18.77
C PRO A 60 -5.87 16.06 19.53
N GLY A 61 -5.36 15.51 20.65
CA GLY A 61 -6.05 14.52 21.48
C GLY A 61 -6.11 13.10 20.90
N THR A 62 -5.38 12.84 19.80
CA THR A 62 -5.29 11.53 19.17
C THR A 62 -3.84 11.08 19.00
N ALA A 63 -3.62 9.78 19.06
CA ALA A 63 -2.31 9.15 18.97
C ALA A 63 -2.32 7.96 18.02
N PHE A 64 -1.15 7.58 17.53
CA PHE A 64 -1.05 6.53 16.53
C PHE A 64 -1.17 5.14 17.14
N GLN A 65 -2.23 4.41 16.77
CA GLN A 65 -2.45 3.03 17.16
C GLN A 65 -1.84 2.08 16.12
N SER A 66 -0.68 1.48 16.44
CA SER A 66 0.04 0.58 15.52
C SER A 66 -0.72 -0.71 15.15
N ALA A 67 -1.66 -1.14 16.00
CA ALA A 67 -2.48 -2.33 15.75
C ALA A 67 -3.48 -2.13 14.60
N THR A 68 -3.96 -0.91 14.41
CA THR A 68 -4.98 -0.55 13.42
C THR A 68 -4.45 0.41 12.35
N SER A 69 -3.21 0.90 12.51
CA SER A 69 -2.56 1.88 11.64
C SER A 69 -3.37 3.16 11.46
N VAL A 70 -4.10 3.60 12.50
CA VAL A 70 -4.89 4.83 12.50
C VAL A 70 -4.62 5.66 13.75
N CYS A 71 -4.95 6.95 13.69
CA CYS A 71 -4.98 7.81 14.86
C CYS A 71 -6.27 7.53 15.65
N ASP A 72 -6.13 7.05 16.89
CA ASP A 72 -7.22 6.83 17.84
C ASP A 72 -7.08 7.80 19.03
N TYR A 73 -8.06 7.87 19.91
CA TYR A 73 -7.96 8.71 21.10
C TYR A 73 -6.77 8.29 21.97
N GLU A 74 -5.97 9.26 22.41
CA GLU A 74 -4.70 9.00 23.12
C GLU A 74 -4.85 8.09 24.36
N HIS A 75 -5.98 8.20 25.07
CA HIS A 75 -6.30 7.39 26.26
C HIS A 75 -6.68 5.94 25.96
N LEU A 76 -6.83 5.57 24.68
CA LEU A 76 -7.05 4.18 24.24
C LEU A 76 -5.76 3.57 23.69
N VAL A 77 -4.73 4.39 23.43
CA VAL A 77 -3.51 3.96 22.75
C VAL A 77 -2.44 3.53 23.75
N ALA A 78 -2.10 2.23 23.71
CA ALA A 78 -1.12 1.60 24.61
C ALA A 78 0.24 2.34 24.69
N SER A 79 0.70 2.95 23.60
CA SER A 79 1.96 3.69 23.56
C SER A 79 1.93 5.08 24.23
N CYS A 80 0.75 5.61 24.57
CA CYS A 80 0.62 6.93 25.21
C CYS A 80 0.32 6.89 26.72
N TRP A 81 0.22 5.71 27.36
CA TRP A 81 -0.12 5.60 28.79
C TRP A 81 0.96 6.10 29.75
N HIS A 82 2.14 6.47 29.25
CA HIS A 82 3.30 6.90 30.05
C HIS A 82 3.81 8.31 29.69
N HIS A 83 2.98 9.11 29.03
CA HIS A 83 3.36 10.43 28.54
C HIS A 83 3.17 11.54 29.59
#